data_AF-A0A7V1U6J2-F1
#
_entry.id   AF-A0A7V1U6J2-F1
#
_cell.length_a   1.000
_cell.length_b   1.000
_cell.length_c   1.000
_cell.angle_alpha   90.00
_cell.angle_beta   90.00
_cell.angle_gamma   90.00
#
_symmetry.space_group_name_H-M   'P 1'
#
loop_
_entity.id
_entity.type
_entity.pdbx_description
1 polymer ?
#
loop_
_entity_poly.entity_id
_entity_poly.type
_entity_poly.pdbx_seq_one_letter_code
_entity_poly.pdbx_strand_id
1 'polypeptide(L)'
;MRISSEVERLPTPTVRRMLDGLPPARGFRVVVKPLRYRHRPHLAAETRFPEREIVLQVPQPFFPFGEVVAYAAKRRPGRSMRFIWLTEGVTFRTPREVLRFLYLHEWMHWYLERHHGWGISAETTCDRFALWNYRRRKVSLDDALAAIRRNGSAGR
;
A
#
# COMPACT_ATOMS: atom_id res chain seq x y z
N MET A 1 -0.83 -16.58 4.59
CA MET A 1 0.21 -15.52 4.67
C MET A 1 1.07 -15.77 5.92
N ARG A 2 2.40 -15.70 5.83
CA ARG A 2 3.29 -15.79 7.00
C ARG A 2 3.39 -14.41 7.64
N ILE A 3 3.03 -14.27 8.91
CA ILE A 3 2.91 -12.97 9.60
C ILE A 3 3.59 -13.06 10.97
N SER A 4 4.37 -12.03 11.32
CA SER A 4 4.86 -11.76 12.67
C SER A 4 4.58 -10.30 13.05
N SER A 5 4.31 -10.03 14.32
CA SER A 5 4.06 -8.68 14.84
C SER A 5 4.91 -8.41 16.08
N GLU A 6 5.57 -7.25 16.08
CA GLU A 6 6.33 -6.69 17.20
C GLU A 6 5.53 -5.60 17.93
N VAL A 7 4.29 -5.33 17.50
CA VAL A 7 3.42 -4.34 18.12
C VAL A 7 2.57 -5.01 19.19
N GLU A 8 2.82 -4.66 20.46
CA GLU A 8 2.17 -5.25 21.63
C GLU A 8 0.64 -5.25 21.53
N ARG A 9 0.05 -4.12 21.13
CA ARG A 9 -1.41 -3.96 20.98
C ARG A 9 -2.00 -4.63 19.74
N LEU A 10 -1.17 -5.19 18.86
CA LEU A 10 -1.56 -5.86 17.63
C LEU A 10 -0.84 -7.22 17.52
N PRO A 11 -1.19 -8.20 18.37
CA PRO A 11 -0.55 -9.52 18.32
C PRO A 11 -0.84 -10.23 16.98
N THR A 12 0.04 -11.15 16.59
CA THR A 12 -0.02 -11.85 15.30
C THR A 12 -1.40 -12.40 14.91
N PRO A 13 -2.20 -13.03 15.79
CA PRO A 13 -3.56 -13.48 15.43
C PRO A 13 -4.49 -12.33 15.05
N THR A 14 -4.36 -11.17 15.69
CA THR A 14 -5.14 -9.96 15.37
C THR A 14 -4.74 -9.40 14.02
N VAL A 15 -3.44 -9.26 13.75
CA VAL A 15 -2.94 -8.82 12.44
C VAL A 15 -3.43 -9.76 11.33
N ARG A 16 -3.37 -11.07 11.57
CA ARG A 16 -3.87 -12.08 10.62
C ARG A 16 -5.34 -11.87 10.27
N ARG A 17 -6.20 -11.59 11.26
CA ARG A 17 -7.61 -11.25 11.01
C ARG A 17 -7.77 -9.91 10.29
N MET A 18 -6.94 -8.91 10.59
CA MET A 18 -7.00 -7.60 9.94
C MET A 18 -6.63 -7.64 8.45
N LEU A 19 -5.68 -8.51 8.09
CA LEU A 19 -5.24 -8.75 6.70
C LEU A 19 -6.00 -9.86 5.99
N ASP A 20 -7.00 -10.46 6.65
CA ASP A 20 -7.82 -11.50 6.03
C ASP A 20 -8.54 -10.97 4.78
N GLY A 21 -8.70 -11.86 3.80
CA GLY A 21 -9.27 -11.54 2.48
C GLY A 21 -8.36 -10.78 1.52
N LEU A 22 -7.10 -10.52 1.88
CA LEU A 22 -6.10 -9.90 1.00
C LEU A 22 -5.28 -10.96 0.23
N PRO A 23 -4.81 -10.63 -0.99
CA PRO A 23 -4.02 -11.57 -1.77
C PRO A 23 -2.69 -11.88 -1.06
N PRO A 24 -2.21 -13.12 -1.04
CA PRO A 24 -0.95 -13.45 -0.38
C PRO A 24 0.25 -13.09 -1.26
N ALA A 25 1.26 -12.43 -0.68
CA ALA A 25 2.61 -12.35 -1.26
C ALA A 25 3.34 -13.69 -1.06
N ARG A 26 3.21 -14.62 -2.02
CA ARG A 26 3.77 -15.97 -1.89
C ARG A 26 5.30 -15.91 -1.82
N GLY A 27 5.87 -16.66 -0.88
CA GLY A 27 7.32 -16.66 -0.63
C GLY A 27 7.80 -15.57 0.31
N PHE A 28 6.98 -14.56 0.62
CA PHE A 28 7.33 -13.46 1.52
C PHE A 28 6.76 -13.67 2.93
N ARG A 29 7.39 -13.02 3.91
CA ARG A 29 6.88 -12.85 5.29
C ARG A 29 6.40 -11.42 5.47
N VAL A 30 5.28 -11.23 6.15
CA VAL A 30 4.83 -9.90 6.60
C VAL A 30 5.31 -9.68 8.03
N VAL A 31 6.03 -8.58 8.25
CA VAL A 31 6.55 -8.19 9.55
C VAL A 31 5.92 -6.86 9.95
N VAL A 32 5.16 -6.85 11.04
CA VAL A 32 4.52 -5.65 11.56
C VAL A 32 5.37 -5.06 12.69
N LYS A 33 5.79 -3.81 12.53
CA LYS A 33 6.66 -3.09 13.47
C LYS A 33 6.00 -1.83 14.02
N PRO A 34 6.35 -1.37 15.21
CA PRO A 34 5.91 -0.06 15.69
C PRO A 34 6.61 1.06 14.94
N LEU A 35 5.85 2.04 14.46
CA LEU A 35 6.37 3.31 13.95
C LEU A 35 6.32 4.35 15.07
N ARG A 36 7.49 4.75 15.57
CA ARG A 36 7.59 5.92 16.46
C ARG A 36 7.69 7.17 15.61
N TYR A 37 6.92 8.20 15.95
CA TYR A 37 6.90 9.46 15.21
C TYR A 37 7.03 10.65 16.17
N ARG A 38 7.71 11.72 15.72
CA ARG A 38 7.95 12.92 16.52
C ARG A 38 6.87 13.99 16.35
N HIS A 39 6.40 14.19 15.13
CA HIS A 39 5.49 15.30 14.80
C HIS A 39 4.06 14.83 14.58
N ARG A 40 3.86 13.86 13.68
CA ARG A 40 2.55 13.30 13.39
C ARG A 40 2.65 11.84 12.92
N PRO A 41 1.61 11.02 13.15
CA PRO A 41 1.49 9.72 12.50
C PRO A 41 1.59 9.87 10.98
N HIS A 42 2.18 8.89 10.32
CA HIS A 42 2.29 8.82 8.87
C HIS A 42 2.38 7.37 8.41
N LEU A 43 2.24 7.14 7.11
CA LEU A 43 2.42 5.84 6.49
C LEU A 43 3.91 5.52 6.33
N ALA A 44 4.33 4.31 6.72
CA ALA A 44 5.66 3.80 6.46
C ALA A 44 5.64 2.28 6.28
N ALA A 45 6.08 1.82 5.12
CA ALA A 45 6.27 0.42 4.81
C ALA A 45 7.39 0.27 3.77
N GLU A 46 7.85 -0.96 3.59
CA GLU A 46 8.81 -1.30 2.54
C GLU A 46 8.75 -2.78 2.21
N THR A 47 9.01 -3.10 0.95
CA THR A 47 9.23 -4.46 0.46
C THR A 47 10.73 -4.73 0.38
N ARG A 48 11.23 -5.56 1.30
CA ARG A 48 12.62 -6.00 1.36
C ARG A 48 12.79 -7.26 0.52
N PHE A 49 13.07 -7.07 -0.77
CA PHE A 49 13.18 -8.19 -1.73
C PHE A 49 14.25 -9.24 -1.38
N PRO A 50 15.48 -8.86 -0.96
CA PRO A 50 16.52 -9.83 -0.61
C PRO A 50 16.11 -10.74 0.56
N GLU A 51 15.52 -10.15 1.61
CA GLU A 51 15.06 -10.83 2.83
C GLU A 51 13.72 -11.54 2.64
N ARG A 52 13.02 -11.26 1.53
CA ARG A 52 11.66 -11.72 1.24
C ARG A 52 10.67 -11.27 2.31
N GLU A 53 10.71 -9.99 2.65
CA GLU A 53 9.85 -9.41 3.67
C GLU A 53 9.03 -8.23 3.15
N ILE A 54 7.81 -8.10 3.67
CA ILE A 54 7.00 -6.90 3.59
C ILE A 54 6.94 -6.36 5.02
N VAL A 55 7.59 -5.22 5.26
CA VAL A 55 7.63 -4.58 6.57
C VAL A 55 6.56 -3.50 6.62
N LEU A 56 5.61 -3.63 7.55
CA LEU A 56 4.53 -2.66 7.77
C LEU A 56 4.76 -1.96 9.10
N GLN A 57 4.93 -0.64 9.09
CA GLN A 57 5.14 0.10 10.33
C GLN A 57 3.83 0.80 10.75
N VAL A 58 3.34 0.48 11.95
CA VAL A 58 2.07 1.01 12.48
C VAL A 58 2.37 2.11 13.49
N PRO A 59 1.84 3.34 13.34
CA PRO A 59 2.02 4.42 14.31
C PRO A 59 1.71 4.01 15.76
N GLN A 60 2.64 4.31 16.67
CA GLN A 60 2.51 4.08 18.11
C GLN A 60 2.87 5.35 18.91
N PRO A 61 1.97 5.84 19.80
CA PRO A 61 0.57 5.42 19.96
C PRO A 61 -0.24 5.66 18.68
N PHE A 62 -1.36 4.95 18.50
CA PHE A 62 -2.21 5.17 17.34
C PHE A 62 -3.19 6.32 17.61
N PHE A 63 -3.14 7.35 16.76
CA PHE A 63 -4.18 8.38 16.65
C PHE A 63 -4.66 8.47 15.21
N PRO A 64 -5.95 8.73 14.94
CA PRO A 64 -6.43 8.98 13.59
C PRO A 64 -5.64 10.10 12.90
N PHE A 65 -5.29 9.91 11.64
CA PHE A 65 -4.51 10.88 10.87
C PHE A 65 -4.91 10.90 9.40
N GLY A 66 -4.62 12.03 8.75
CA GLY A 66 -4.85 12.23 7.33
C GLY A 66 -3.56 12.10 6.51
N GLU A 67 -3.69 11.58 5.29
CA GLU A 67 -2.64 11.57 4.27
C GLU A 67 -3.21 12.02 2.93
N VAL A 68 -2.34 12.55 2.06
CA VAL A 68 -2.68 12.89 0.67
C VAL A 68 -2.00 11.86 -0.23
N VAL A 69 -2.81 11.05 -0.91
CA VAL A 69 -2.32 9.94 -1.75
C VAL A 69 -2.41 10.35 -3.22
N ALA A 70 -1.27 10.31 -3.93
CA ALA A 70 -1.21 10.61 -5.35
C ALA A 70 -1.48 9.35 -6.19
N TYR A 71 -2.71 9.21 -6.68
CA TYR A 71 -3.15 7.97 -7.34
C TYR A 71 -3.07 8.02 -8.86
N ALA A 72 -2.82 9.17 -9.48
CA ALA A 72 -2.66 9.29 -10.93
C ALA A 72 -1.93 10.59 -11.31
N ALA A 73 -1.43 10.64 -12.54
CA ALA A 73 -0.95 11.86 -13.17
C ALA A 73 -1.68 12.04 -14.50
N LYS A 74 -2.19 13.25 -14.76
CA LYS A 74 -2.80 13.61 -16.04
C LYS A 74 -1.92 14.61 -16.76
N ARG A 75 -1.61 14.36 -18.03
CA ARG A 75 -0.94 15.34 -18.88
C ARG A 75 -1.84 16.56 -19.07
N ARG A 76 -1.30 17.75 -18.84
CA ARG A 76 -2.00 19.01 -19.14
C ARG A 76 -1.98 19.23 -20.67
N PRO A 77 -3.11 19.56 -21.29
CA PRO A 77 -3.12 20.00 -22.69
C PRO A 77 -2.23 21.25 -22.86
N GLY A 78 -1.35 21.26 -23.86
CA GLY A 78 -0.47 22.39 -24.16
C GLY A 78 0.86 22.01 -24.81
N ARG A 79 1.62 23.05 -25.22
CA ARG A 79 2.91 22.93 -25.95
C ARG A 79 4.04 22.31 -25.12
N SER A 80 3.98 22.40 -23.78
CA SER A 80 5.00 21.86 -22.86
C SER A 80 4.52 20.58 -22.17
N MET A 81 5.42 19.60 -21.98
CA MET A 81 5.15 18.41 -21.16
C MET A 81 4.98 18.80 -19.69
N ARG A 82 3.74 18.99 -19.24
CA ARG A 82 3.39 19.25 -17.84
C ARG A 82 2.37 18.22 -17.36
N PHE A 83 2.55 17.74 -16.13
CA PHE A 83 1.65 16.79 -15.49
C PHE A 83 0.94 17.45 -14.31
N ILE A 84 -0.31 17.05 -14.09
CA ILE A 84 -1.10 17.40 -12.91
C ILE A 84 -1.32 16.11 -12.13
N TRP A 85 -0.86 16.09 -10.89
CA TRP A 85 -1.10 14.98 -9.97
C TRP A 85 -2.57 14.97 -9.54
N LEU A 86 -3.21 13.82 -9.67
CA LEU A 86 -4.52 13.53 -9.10
C LEU A 86 -4.28 12.94 -7.72
N THR A 87 -4.81 13.62 -6.70
CA THR A 87 -4.60 13.25 -5.30
C THR A 87 -5.94 13.03 -4.60
N GLU A 88 -5.93 12.22 -3.54
CA GLU A 88 -7.07 11.99 -2.66
C GLU A 88 -6.64 12.13 -1.20
N GLY A 89 -7.37 12.93 -0.43
CA GLY A 89 -7.19 13.03 1.01
C GLY A 89 -7.88 11.87 1.72
N VAL A 90 -7.12 11.04 2.42
CA VAL A 90 -7.66 9.91 3.19
C VAL A 90 -7.44 10.12 4.67
N THR A 91 -8.40 9.67 5.49
CA THR A 91 -8.25 9.61 6.94
C THR A 91 -8.25 8.17 7.41
N PHE A 92 -7.15 7.76 8.03
CA PHE A 92 -7.01 6.49 8.72
C PHE A 92 -7.53 6.63 10.14
N ARG A 93 -8.63 5.93 10.44
CA ARG A 93 -9.31 5.96 11.74
C ARG A 93 -8.94 4.77 12.61
N THR A 94 -8.42 3.69 12.01
CA THR A 94 -8.08 2.46 12.73
C THR A 94 -6.73 1.90 12.30
N PRO A 95 -6.04 1.13 13.18
CA PRO A 95 -4.83 0.40 12.79
C PRO A 95 -5.07 -0.60 11.65
N ARG A 96 -6.28 -1.16 11.55
CA ARG A 96 -6.67 -2.05 10.45
C ARG A 96 -6.60 -1.33 9.10
N GLU A 97 -7.09 -0.11 9.02
CA GLU A 97 -7.05 0.67 7.77
C GLU A 97 -5.60 0.94 7.35
N VAL A 98 -4.72 1.33 8.27
CA VAL A 98 -3.29 1.53 8.00
C VAL A 98 -2.63 0.22 7.54
N LEU A 99 -2.82 -0.87 8.29
CA LEU A 99 -2.23 -2.17 7.95
C LEU A 99 -2.65 -2.65 6.56
N ARG A 100 -3.93 -2.53 6.22
CA ARG A 100 -4.44 -2.97 4.91
C ARG A 100 -3.94 -2.06 3.80
N PHE A 101 -3.87 -0.76 4.02
CA PHE A 101 -3.34 0.18 3.02
C PHE A 101 -1.86 -0.10 2.74
N LEU A 102 -1.02 -0.12 3.79
CA LEU A 102 0.41 -0.42 3.67
C LEU A 102 0.63 -1.79 3.03
N TYR A 103 -0.11 -2.81 3.47
CA TYR A 103 0.02 -4.15 2.89
C TYR A 103 -0.31 -4.19 1.41
N LEU A 104 -1.40 -3.54 0.98
CA LEU A 104 -1.80 -3.54 -0.44
C LEU A 104 -0.80 -2.77 -1.31
N HIS A 105 -0.27 -1.65 -0.80
CA HIS A 105 0.75 -0.88 -1.48
C HIS A 105 2.01 -1.75 -1.71
N GLU A 106 2.54 -2.35 -0.65
CA GLU A 106 3.73 -3.22 -0.74
C GLU A 106 3.48 -4.51 -1.52
N TRP A 107 2.30 -5.11 -1.37
CA TRP A 107 1.91 -6.28 -2.15
C TRP A 107 1.92 -5.95 -3.66
N MET A 108 1.54 -4.72 -4.03
CA MET A 108 1.57 -4.30 -5.43
C MET A 108 3.01 -4.13 -5.94
N HIS A 109 3.93 -3.59 -5.13
CA HIS A 109 5.36 -3.60 -5.46
C HIS A 109 5.88 -5.01 -5.68
N TRP A 110 5.58 -5.92 -4.75
CA TRP A 110 5.94 -7.33 -4.87
C TRP A 110 5.37 -7.96 -6.16
N TYR A 111 4.09 -7.69 -6.46
CA TYR A 111 3.42 -8.22 -7.65
C TYR A 111 4.06 -7.71 -8.95
N LEU A 112 4.27 -6.40 -9.04
CA LEU A 112 4.85 -5.75 -10.21
C LEU A 112 6.30 -6.17 -10.43
N GLU A 113 7.10 -6.34 -9.38
CA GLU A 113 8.44 -6.91 -9.51
C GLU A 113 8.38 -8.34 -10.06
N ARG A 114 7.54 -9.18 -9.45
CA ARG A 114 7.50 -10.61 -9.78
C ARG A 114 7.02 -10.91 -11.20
N HIS A 115 6.16 -10.06 -11.75
CA HIS A 115 5.47 -10.29 -13.01
C HIS A 115 5.87 -9.34 -14.15
N HIS A 116 6.42 -8.17 -13.84
CA HIS A 116 6.76 -7.16 -14.84
C HIS A 116 8.20 -6.62 -14.72
N GLY A 117 8.92 -6.93 -13.63
CA GLY A 117 10.24 -6.35 -13.35
C GLY A 117 10.18 -4.84 -13.09
N TRP A 118 9.02 -4.33 -12.66
CA TRP A 118 8.77 -2.89 -12.46
C TRP A 118 8.96 -2.43 -11.00
N GLY A 119 9.26 -3.34 -10.07
CA GLY A 119 9.64 -3.07 -8.69
C GLY A 119 9.02 -1.85 -8.01
N ILE A 120 9.91 -1.00 -7.48
CA ILE A 120 9.62 0.25 -6.77
C ILE A 120 9.21 1.38 -7.73
N SER A 121 9.41 1.22 -9.05
CA SER A 121 9.23 2.31 -10.02
C SER A 121 7.77 2.70 -10.32
N ALA A 122 6.80 1.99 -9.71
CA ALA A 122 5.38 2.09 -10.03
C ALA A 122 4.51 2.62 -8.87
N GLU A 123 5.08 3.48 -8.01
CA GLU A 123 4.44 4.11 -6.83
C GLU A 123 2.98 4.53 -7.06
N THR A 124 2.70 5.28 -8.13
CA THR A 124 1.34 5.75 -8.43
C THR A 124 0.34 4.59 -8.67
N THR A 125 0.81 3.45 -9.19
CA THR A 125 -0.01 2.24 -9.32
C THR A 125 -0.26 1.58 -7.97
N CYS A 126 0.77 1.51 -7.13
CA CYS A 126 0.70 0.93 -5.78
C CYS A 126 -0.23 1.75 -4.89
N ASP A 127 -0.06 3.07 -4.86
CA ASP A 127 -0.92 4.02 -4.15
C ASP A 127 -2.37 3.90 -4.59
N ARG A 128 -2.62 3.90 -5.89
CA ARG A 128 -3.97 3.72 -6.46
C ARG A 128 -4.60 2.39 -6.04
N PHE A 129 -3.84 1.31 -6.13
CA PHE A 129 -4.32 -0.02 -5.77
C PHE A 129 -4.66 -0.08 -4.27
N ALA A 130 -3.80 0.46 -3.40
CA ALA A 130 -4.07 0.54 -1.96
C ALA A 130 -5.29 1.41 -1.65
N LEU A 131 -5.32 2.63 -2.21
CA LEU A 131 -6.37 3.63 -2.01
C LEU A 131 -7.77 3.07 -2.28
N TRP A 132 -7.95 2.37 -3.39
CA TRP A 132 -9.28 1.86 -3.76
C TRP A 132 -9.67 0.58 -3.03
N ASN A 133 -8.75 -0.10 -2.36
CA ASN A 133 -8.99 -1.45 -1.86
C ASN A 133 -8.83 -1.64 -0.35
N TYR A 134 -8.15 -0.75 0.39
CA TYR A 134 -7.82 -0.97 1.81
C TYR A 134 -9.04 -1.18 2.72
N ARG A 135 -10.20 -0.59 2.39
CA ARG A 135 -11.44 -0.77 3.14
C ARG A 135 -12.26 -2.00 2.75
N ARG A 136 -12.02 -2.59 1.57
CA ARG A 136 -12.78 -3.74 1.07
C ARG A 136 -12.52 -4.96 1.93
N ARG A 137 -13.47 -5.90 1.99
CA ARG A 137 -13.30 -7.17 2.73
C ARG A 137 -12.40 -8.14 1.99
N LYS A 138 -12.60 -8.29 0.69
CA LYS A 138 -11.82 -9.15 -0.21
C LYS A 138 -11.20 -8.30 -1.32
N VAL A 139 -9.95 -8.61 -1.65
CA VAL A 139 -9.20 -8.02 -2.76
C VAL A 139 -8.58 -9.16 -3.55
N SER A 140 -8.69 -9.11 -4.87
CA SER A 140 -8.21 -10.16 -5.77
C SER A 140 -7.15 -9.65 -6.74
N LEU A 141 -6.63 -10.58 -7.55
CA LEU A 141 -5.75 -10.24 -8.67
C LEU A 141 -6.43 -9.32 -9.70
N ASP A 142 -7.74 -9.43 -9.88
CA ASP A 142 -8.49 -8.59 -10.83
C ASP A 142 -8.43 -7.12 -10.45
N ASP A 143 -8.45 -6.82 -9.15
CA ASP A 143 -8.31 -5.47 -8.62
C ASP A 143 -6.92 -4.90 -8.96
N ALA A 144 -5.87 -5.74 -8.94
CA ALA A 144 -4.51 -5.36 -9.31
C ALA A 144 -4.39 -5.07 -10.81
N LEU A 145 -4.95 -5.96 -11.65
CA LEU A 145 -5.01 -5.78 -13.10
C LEU A 145 -5.79 -4.52 -13.49
N ALA A 146 -6.87 -4.20 -12.77
CA ALA A 146 -7.62 -2.97 -12.96
C ALA A 146 -6.78 -1.72 -12.63
N ALA A 147 -5.95 -1.76 -11.60
CA ALA A 147 -5.04 -0.66 -11.24
C ALA A 147 -3.97 -0.41 -12.31
N ILE A 148 -3.42 -1.49 -12.92
CA ILE A 148 -2.44 -1.42 -14.01
C ILE A 148 -3.05 -0.84 -15.29
N ARG A 149 -4.21 -1.35 -15.73
CA ARG A 149 -4.86 -0.90 -16.98
C ARG A 149 -5.12 0.61 -17.01
N ARG A 150 -5.39 1.21 -15.85
CA ARG A 150 -5.62 2.65 -15.71
C ARG A 150 -4.35 3.50 -15.86
N ASN A 151 -3.16 2.91 -15.76
CA ASN A 151 -1.91 3.58 -16.19
C ASN A 151 -1.72 3.52 -17.72
N GLY A 152 -2.12 2.43 -18.37
CA GLY A 152 -1.98 2.25 -19.82
C GLY A 152 -2.93 3.12 -20.66
N SER A 153 -3.89 3.81 -20.04
CA SER A 153 -4.84 4.71 -20.73
C SER A 153 -4.37 6.18 -20.80
N ALA A 154 -3.15 6.49 -20.34
CA ALA A 154 -2.55 7.82 -20.49
C ALA A 154 -1.88 8.05 -21.87
N GLY A 155 -2.09 7.16 -22.84
CA GLY A 155 -1.41 7.20 -24.14
C GLY A 155 -2.17 6.53 -25.28
N ARG A 156 -3.44 6.91 -25.50
CA ARG A 156 -4.08 6.85 -26.82
C ARG A 156 -4.82 8.15 -27.07
#